data_AF-A0A4U7DCS1-F1
#
_entry.id   AF-A0A4U7DCS1-F1
#
_cell.length_a   1.000
_cell.length_b   1.000
_cell.length_c   1.000
_cell.angle_alpha   90.00
_cell.angle_beta   90.00
_cell.angle_gamma   90.00
#
_symmetry.space_group_name_H-M   'P 1'
#
loop_
_entity.id
_entity.type
_entity.pdbx_description
1 polymer ?
#
loop_
_entity_poly.entity_id
_entity_poly.type
_entity_poly.pdbx_seq_one_letter_code
_entity_poly.pdbx_strand_id
1 'polypeptide(L)'
;MSRAESPPADSTDPYESVPEALKERDQWLMWDASGETPKRPHWKGDFNISWSDPETWHTFEAARDAAQARESWGIGYVMAAGNDGYEAGRYACIDIDGGIADDGSLKSWVPDLSRFEATYIEQSTSGTGLHIPVEGDKIPDWWTDGQLGEHEGVDLLQNKFCIVTGDKVDGNPDSIDDVNPAPWLFNAYQEIHDRAPSLETVAQSSRAGGREEYLTDDDIEEALSHVDPDLPHEEWIKVGFAVHDFDDGSTGKRLFKKWSKRGAKYDDKAERSIDWIWSDASEGAGVTLGTLIHKAKEGGWTPPGGGSSVVDPGGQARQTPFEEAIDSTWFDDGGQVVKVQPTEEYDAAELVERFENPDRLTTAETIAVNEVAGGDSFLKNASDWTVRERDRDPYA
;
A
#
# COMPACT_ATOMS: atom_id res chain seq x y z
N MET A 1 -42.40 2.97 49.73
CA MET A 1 -41.77 4.08 49.00
C MET A 1 -40.96 3.45 47.89
N SER A 2 -41.47 3.55 46.65
CA SER A 2 -40.80 3.09 45.45
C SER A 2 -39.58 4.00 45.23
N ARG A 3 -38.39 3.42 45.24
CA ARG A 3 -37.17 4.09 44.80
C ARG A 3 -37.21 3.98 43.29
N ALA A 4 -37.59 5.07 42.63
CA ALA A 4 -37.49 5.20 41.19
C ALA A 4 -36.07 4.80 40.78
N GLU A 5 -35.98 3.78 39.92
CA GLU A 5 -34.79 3.54 39.14
C GLU A 5 -34.54 4.81 38.32
N SER A 6 -33.40 5.44 38.55
CA SER A 6 -32.91 6.46 37.65
C SER A 6 -32.79 5.84 36.25
N PRO A 7 -33.16 6.56 35.17
CA PRO A 7 -32.85 6.11 33.82
C PRO A 7 -31.33 5.87 33.70
N PRO A 8 -30.88 4.86 32.95
CA PRO A 8 -29.45 4.70 32.69
C PRO A 8 -28.93 5.98 32.03
N ALA A 9 -27.70 6.36 32.39
CA ALA A 9 -26.98 7.45 31.74
C ALA A 9 -27.00 7.24 30.22
N ASP A 10 -27.10 8.34 29.47
CA ASP A 10 -27.01 8.38 28.00
C ASP A 10 -26.06 7.29 27.49
N SER A 11 -26.62 6.25 26.85
CA SER A 11 -25.81 5.35 26.03
C SER A 11 -25.54 6.09 24.73
N THR A 12 -24.51 6.94 24.74
CA THR A 12 -23.97 7.50 23.50
C THR A 12 -23.59 6.33 22.58
N ASP A 13 -24.08 6.38 21.35
CA ASP A 13 -23.73 5.40 20.31
C ASP A 13 -22.20 5.38 20.15
N PRO A 14 -21.50 4.25 20.38
CA PRO A 14 -20.03 4.23 20.33
C PRO A 14 -19.48 4.62 18.95
N TYR A 15 -20.33 4.59 17.93
CA TYR A 15 -19.97 4.94 16.56
C TYR A 15 -20.41 6.36 16.16
N GLU A 16 -20.82 7.20 17.11
CA GLU A 16 -21.21 8.59 16.84
C GLU A 16 -20.10 9.36 16.10
N SER A 17 -18.84 9.19 16.54
CA SER A 17 -17.68 9.89 15.97
C SER A 17 -17.15 9.30 14.65
N VAL A 18 -17.68 8.16 14.19
CA VAL A 18 -17.25 7.57 12.91
C VAL A 18 -17.59 8.52 11.76
N PRO A 19 -16.68 8.75 10.79
CA PRO A 19 -16.91 9.73 9.73
C PRO A 19 -18.14 9.46 8.87
N GLU A 20 -18.91 10.51 8.58
CA GLU A 20 -20.11 10.42 7.73
C GLU A 20 -19.76 9.89 6.33
N ALA A 21 -18.58 10.25 5.83
CA ALA A 21 -18.08 9.79 4.54
C ALA A 21 -17.94 8.25 4.44
N LEU A 22 -17.78 7.55 5.58
CA LEU A 22 -17.82 6.09 5.66
C LEU A 22 -19.26 5.58 5.89
N LYS A 23 -20.03 6.25 6.75
CA LYS A 23 -21.40 5.84 7.11
C LYS A 23 -22.35 5.82 5.90
N GLU A 24 -22.22 6.78 4.99
CA GLU A 24 -23.06 6.92 3.78
C GLU A 24 -22.87 5.78 2.75
N ARG A 25 -21.96 4.84 3.00
CA ARG A 25 -21.53 3.82 2.04
C ARG A 25 -21.88 2.43 2.54
N ASP A 26 -22.47 1.61 1.68
CA ASP A 26 -22.89 0.24 1.99
C ASP A 26 -21.70 -0.73 1.95
N GLN A 27 -20.74 -0.53 2.85
CA GLN A 27 -19.46 -1.26 2.92
C GLN A 27 -19.23 -1.88 4.30
N TRP A 28 -20.30 -2.13 5.06
CA TRP A 28 -20.21 -2.54 6.46
C TRP A 28 -20.44 -4.03 6.65
N LEU A 29 -19.57 -4.63 7.47
CA LEU A 29 -19.66 -6.00 7.96
C LEU A 29 -19.45 -6.01 9.48
N MET A 30 -19.51 -7.19 10.10
CA MET A 30 -19.38 -7.35 11.55
C MET A 30 -18.15 -8.19 11.90
N TRP A 31 -17.71 -8.12 13.15
CA TRP A 31 -16.68 -8.99 13.72
C TRP A 31 -17.06 -9.40 15.16
N ASP A 32 -16.39 -10.43 15.68
CA ASP A 32 -16.64 -10.97 17.02
C ASP A 32 -15.35 -11.00 17.86
N ALA A 33 -15.34 -10.27 18.98
CA ALA A 33 -14.23 -10.20 19.92
C ALA A 33 -13.96 -11.51 20.68
N SER A 34 -14.92 -12.43 20.68
CA SER A 34 -14.73 -13.77 21.22
C SER A 34 -14.07 -14.75 20.24
N GLY A 35 -13.90 -14.36 18.98
CA GLY A 35 -13.29 -15.18 17.93
C GLY A 35 -11.77 -15.34 18.08
N GLU A 36 -11.23 -16.36 17.41
CA GLU A 36 -9.77 -16.53 17.26
C GLU A 36 -9.19 -15.43 16.36
N THR A 37 -7.95 -15.04 16.63
CA THR A 37 -7.19 -14.13 15.76
C THR A 37 -6.62 -14.90 14.55
N PRO A 38 -6.66 -14.33 13.33
CA PRO A 38 -7.19 -13.00 12.98
C PRO A 38 -8.72 -12.94 13.03
N LYS A 39 -9.26 -11.80 13.49
CA LYS A 39 -10.70 -11.57 13.69
C LYS A 39 -11.43 -11.49 12.34
N ARG A 40 -11.97 -12.63 11.89
CA ARG A 40 -12.61 -12.75 10.57
C ARG A 40 -13.93 -11.98 10.51
N PRO A 41 -14.23 -11.30 9.37
CA PRO A 41 -15.52 -10.64 9.16
C PRO A 41 -16.66 -11.66 9.06
N HIS A 42 -17.85 -11.23 9.46
CA HIS A 42 -19.08 -12.02 9.36
C HIS A 42 -20.31 -11.13 9.21
N TRP A 43 -21.46 -11.75 8.90
CA TRP A 43 -22.76 -11.09 9.00
C TRP A 43 -23.67 -11.86 9.94
N LYS A 44 -24.02 -11.27 11.09
CA LYS A 44 -24.90 -11.90 12.11
C LYS A 44 -24.50 -13.34 12.49
N GLY A 45 -23.20 -13.61 12.53
CA GLY A 45 -22.61 -14.92 12.84
C GLY A 45 -22.44 -15.86 11.64
N ASP A 46 -22.75 -15.44 10.42
CA ASP A 46 -22.36 -16.16 9.20
C ASP A 46 -20.95 -15.74 8.75
N PHE A 47 -19.99 -16.64 8.95
CA PHE A 47 -18.58 -16.46 8.59
C PHE A 47 -18.24 -16.94 7.17
N ASN A 48 -19.23 -17.38 6.39
CA ASN A 48 -19.00 -17.81 4.99
C ASN A 48 -19.08 -16.66 3.99
N ILE A 49 -19.41 -15.45 4.44
CA ILE A 49 -19.42 -14.27 3.58
C ILE A 49 -18.01 -13.96 3.06
N SER A 50 -17.94 -13.35 1.88
CA SER A 50 -16.69 -12.85 1.32
C SER A 50 -16.61 -11.35 1.54
N TRP A 51 -15.62 -10.87 2.31
CA TRP A 51 -15.49 -9.42 2.52
C TRP A 51 -15.11 -8.66 1.25
N SER A 52 -14.56 -9.33 0.24
CA SER A 52 -14.22 -8.71 -1.05
C SER A 52 -15.38 -8.67 -2.05
N ASP A 53 -16.52 -9.31 -1.74
CA ASP A 53 -17.72 -9.33 -2.59
C ASP A 53 -18.70 -8.21 -2.17
N PRO A 54 -18.92 -7.19 -3.01
CA PRO A 54 -19.78 -6.05 -2.70
C PRO A 54 -21.25 -6.41 -2.45
N GLU A 55 -21.72 -7.54 -3.00
CA GLU A 55 -23.11 -7.97 -2.79
C GLU A 55 -23.38 -8.43 -1.35
N THR A 56 -22.33 -8.69 -0.57
CA THR A 56 -22.42 -9.14 0.82
C THR A 56 -22.39 -8.00 1.84
N TRP A 57 -22.11 -6.78 1.39
CA TRP A 57 -21.96 -5.63 2.27
C TRP A 57 -23.30 -5.02 2.66
N HIS A 58 -23.29 -4.26 3.75
CA HIS A 58 -24.50 -3.68 4.34
C HIS A 58 -24.32 -2.21 4.69
N THR A 59 -25.43 -1.54 4.99
CA THR A 59 -25.43 -0.15 5.46
C THR A 59 -24.86 -0.07 6.87
N PHE A 60 -24.37 1.12 7.24
CA PHE A 60 -23.87 1.41 8.58
C PHE A 60 -24.90 1.09 9.67
N GLU A 61 -26.14 1.56 9.50
CA GLU A 61 -27.22 1.35 10.48
C GLU A 61 -27.54 -0.13 10.64
N ALA A 62 -27.57 -0.88 9.53
CA ALA A 62 -27.86 -2.31 9.56
C ALA A 62 -26.78 -3.09 10.33
N ALA A 63 -25.50 -2.75 10.12
CA ALA A 63 -24.38 -3.37 10.84
C ALA A 63 -24.36 -2.96 12.32
N ARG A 64 -24.51 -1.67 12.62
CA ARG A 64 -24.55 -1.13 13.98
C ARG A 64 -25.67 -1.76 14.80
N ASP A 65 -26.89 -1.76 14.27
CA ASP A 65 -28.06 -2.29 14.97
C ASP A 65 -27.94 -3.81 15.15
N ALA A 66 -27.34 -4.51 14.18
CA ALA A 66 -27.07 -5.95 14.29
C ALA A 66 -26.01 -6.29 15.35
N ALA A 67 -24.99 -5.44 15.53
CA ALA A 67 -23.92 -5.65 16.51
C ALA A 67 -24.47 -5.63 17.95
N GLN A 68 -25.51 -4.86 18.23
CA GLN A 68 -26.15 -4.80 19.55
C GLN A 68 -26.75 -6.15 20.03
N ALA A 69 -26.89 -7.13 19.13
CA ALA A 69 -27.37 -8.46 19.48
C ALA A 69 -26.42 -9.23 20.43
N ARG A 70 -25.12 -8.90 20.46
CA ARG A 70 -24.13 -9.49 21.37
C ARG A 70 -23.08 -8.47 21.79
N GLU A 71 -22.74 -8.45 23.07
CA GLU A 71 -21.68 -7.56 23.60
C GLU A 71 -20.31 -7.80 22.96
N SER A 72 -20.03 -9.02 22.46
CA SER A 72 -18.78 -9.33 21.77
C SER A 72 -18.77 -8.90 20.30
N TRP A 73 -19.90 -8.49 19.74
CA TRP A 73 -19.98 -8.10 18.33
C TRP A 73 -19.67 -6.62 18.15
N GLY A 74 -18.88 -6.32 17.12
CA GLY A 74 -18.65 -4.97 16.64
C GLY A 74 -18.82 -4.89 15.13
N ILE A 75 -18.64 -3.69 14.59
CA ILE A 75 -18.70 -3.44 13.15
C ILE A 75 -17.29 -3.22 12.58
N GLY A 76 -17.18 -3.37 11.27
CA GLY A 76 -16.01 -2.94 10.53
C GLY A 76 -16.40 -2.54 9.11
N TYR A 77 -15.47 -1.89 8.45
CA TYR A 77 -15.64 -1.29 7.14
C TYR A 77 -14.73 -2.00 6.14
N VAL A 78 -15.26 -2.30 4.96
CA VAL A 78 -14.46 -2.83 3.86
C VAL A 78 -13.79 -1.66 3.13
N MET A 79 -12.47 -1.57 3.24
CA MET A 79 -11.64 -0.58 2.56
C MET A 79 -11.54 -0.92 1.07
N ALA A 80 -12.57 -0.58 0.30
CA ALA A 80 -12.74 -1.05 -1.08
C ALA A 80 -11.86 -0.35 -2.13
N ALA A 81 -10.91 0.52 -1.74
CA ALA A 81 -9.90 1.00 -2.67
C ALA A 81 -9.15 -0.18 -3.31
N GLY A 82 -9.02 -0.18 -4.65
CA GLY A 82 -8.40 -1.28 -5.39
C GLY A 82 -9.28 -2.53 -5.54
N ASN A 83 -10.59 -2.46 -5.31
CA ASN A 83 -11.51 -3.57 -5.57
C ASN A 83 -12.15 -3.44 -6.97
N ASP A 84 -11.78 -4.34 -7.89
CA ASP A 84 -12.30 -4.36 -9.27
C ASP A 84 -13.81 -4.61 -9.38
N GLY A 85 -14.39 -5.28 -8.39
CA GLY A 85 -15.83 -5.51 -8.28
C GLY A 85 -16.61 -4.29 -7.81
N TYR A 86 -15.93 -3.23 -7.37
CA TYR A 86 -16.54 -2.05 -6.78
C TYR A 86 -15.77 -0.76 -7.10
N GLU A 87 -15.97 -0.26 -8.33
CA GLU A 87 -15.34 0.98 -8.84
C GLU A 87 -15.56 2.22 -7.95
N ALA A 88 -16.63 2.23 -7.15
CA ALA A 88 -16.91 3.34 -6.24
C ALA A 88 -15.96 3.37 -5.03
N GLY A 89 -15.17 2.31 -4.78
CA GLY A 89 -14.27 2.17 -3.63
C GLY A 89 -13.28 3.33 -3.53
N ARG A 90 -13.36 4.09 -2.43
CA ARG A 90 -12.61 5.35 -2.26
C ARG A 90 -11.52 5.29 -1.20
N TYR A 91 -11.80 4.62 -0.09
CA TYR A 91 -10.97 4.72 1.10
C TYR A 91 -10.12 3.47 1.31
N ALA A 92 -8.95 3.71 1.86
CA ALA A 92 -8.02 2.74 2.43
C ALA A 92 -7.77 3.09 3.91
N CYS A 93 -7.05 2.23 4.64
CA CYS A 93 -6.65 2.51 6.02
C CYS A 93 -5.15 2.34 6.19
N ILE A 94 -4.51 3.29 6.88
CA ILE A 94 -3.22 3.06 7.52
C ILE A 94 -3.51 2.39 8.86
N ASP A 95 -3.09 1.14 9.01
CA ASP A 95 -3.21 0.35 10.23
C ASP A 95 -1.85 0.32 10.93
N ILE A 96 -1.73 1.03 12.06
CA ILE A 96 -0.53 1.08 12.87
C ILE A 96 -0.70 0.08 14.01
N ASP A 97 -0.04 -1.07 13.91
CA ASP A 97 -0.15 -2.12 14.91
C ASP A 97 0.91 -1.91 16.01
N GLY A 98 0.51 -1.97 17.27
CA GLY A 98 1.40 -1.82 18.42
C GLY A 98 2.18 -0.50 18.51
N GLY A 99 1.70 0.58 17.89
CA GLY A 99 2.37 1.89 17.85
C GLY A 99 2.30 2.74 19.13
N ILE A 100 1.43 2.41 20.08
CA ILE A 100 1.23 3.15 21.34
C ILE A 100 1.90 2.43 22.51
N ALA A 101 2.59 3.19 23.36
CA ALA A 101 3.24 2.73 24.58
C ALA A 101 2.27 2.71 25.78
N ASP A 102 2.66 2.06 26.88
CA ASP A 102 1.84 1.90 28.09
C ASP A 102 1.39 3.22 28.74
N ASP A 103 2.12 4.32 28.50
CA ASP A 103 1.80 5.66 29.01
C ASP A 103 0.92 6.49 28.05
N GLY A 104 0.48 5.90 26.94
CA GLY A 104 -0.34 6.53 25.91
C GLY A 104 0.45 7.34 24.88
N SER A 105 1.78 7.41 24.98
CA SER A 105 2.62 8.07 23.98
C SER A 105 2.88 7.17 22.76
N LEU A 106 3.24 7.78 21.63
CA LEU A 106 3.72 7.04 20.45
C LEU A 106 5.07 6.38 20.76
N LYS A 107 5.25 5.14 20.33
CA LYS A 107 6.55 4.48 20.36
C LYS A 107 7.52 5.18 19.41
N SER A 108 8.83 5.07 19.71
CA SER A 108 9.88 5.82 19.00
C SER A 108 9.99 5.53 17.52
N TRP A 109 9.52 4.35 17.06
CA TRP A 109 9.54 3.97 15.64
C TRP A 109 8.37 4.58 14.86
N VAL A 110 7.28 4.99 15.55
CA VAL A 110 6.12 5.59 14.90
C VAL A 110 6.44 7.06 14.63
N PRO A 111 6.47 7.51 13.36
CA PRO A 111 6.64 8.92 13.08
C PRO A 111 5.49 9.73 13.67
N ASP A 112 5.77 10.99 14.01
CA ASP A 112 4.77 11.91 14.54
C ASP A 112 3.51 12.01 13.65
N LEU A 113 2.34 12.19 14.29
CA LEU A 113 1.04 12.14 13.64
C LEU A 113 0.47 13.53 13.28
N SER A 114 1.23 14.63 13.43
CA SER A 114 0.79 15.99 13.10
C SER A 114 0.20 16.12 11.70
N ARG A 115 0.75 15.41 10.71
CA ARG A 115 0.22 15.34 9.34
C ARG A 115 -1.23 14.85 9.27
N PHE A 116 -1.69 14.12 10.27
CA PHE A 116 -3.03 13.57 10.36
C PHE A 116 -3.92 14.29 11.40
N GLU A 117 -3.48 15.43 11.96
CA GLU A 117 -4.24 16.15 12.99
C GLU A 117 -5.62 16.64 12.51
N ALA A 118 -5.72 16.93 11.21
CA ALA A 118 -6.95 17.40 10.56
C ALA A 118 -7.84 16.26 10.01
N THR A 119 -7.45 14.99 10.18
CA THR A 119 -8.24 13.84 9.73
C THR A 119 -8.61 12.92 10.91
N TYR A 120 -9.58 12.04 10.67
CA TYR A 120 -10.04 11.06 11.64
C TYR A 120 -8.95 10.04 11.96
N ILE A 121 -8.77 9.77 13.26
CA ILE A 121 -7.95 8.69 13.79
C ILE A 121 -8.75 8.00 14.88
N GLU A 122 -8.78 6.67 14.89
CA GLU A 122 -9.34 5.90 16.00
C GLU A 122 -8.32 4.93 16.61
N GLN A 123 -8.51 4.63 17.89
CA GLN A 123 -7.79 3.57 18.56
C GLN A 123 -8.31 2.22 18.10
N SER A 124 -7.38 1.31 17.77
CA SER A 124 -7.72 -0.06 17.42
C SER A 124 -8.20 -0.86 18.64
N THR A 125 -8.74 -2.06 18.38
CA THR A 125 -9.25 -2.94 19.45
C THR A 125 -8.18 -3.51 20.39
N SER A 126 -6.89 -3.40 20.05
CA SER A 126 -5.80 -3.84 20.92
C SER A 126 -5.51 -2.82 22.03
N GLY A 127 -5.92 -1.56 21.85
CA GLY A 127 -5.54 -0.43 22.71
C GLY A 127 -4.09 0.05 22.49
N THR A 128 -3.32 -0.62 21.64
CA THR A 128 -1.94 -0.23 21.31
C THR A 128 -1.74 0.15 19.85
N GLY A 129 -2.73 -0.07 18.99
CA GLY A 129 -2.70 0.33 17.58
C GLY A 129 -3.66 1.45 17.22
N LEU A 130 -3.52 2.03 16.03
CA LEU A 130 -4.34 3.11 15.49
C LEU A 130 -4.81 2.78 14.07
N HIS A 131 -6.01 3.24 13.71
CA HIS A 131 -6.50 3.23 12.33
C HIS A 131 -6.66 4.65 11.80
N ILE A 132 -6.13 4.92 10.61
CA ILE A 132 -6.21 6.22 9.94
C ILE A 132 -6.77 6.02 8.53
N PRO A 133 -8.07 6.26 8.31
CA PRO A 133 -8.67 6.22 6.98
C PRO A 133 -8.09 7.33 6.08
N VAL A 134 -7.73 6.97 4.85
CA VAL A 134 -7.18 7.89 3.84
C VAL A 134 -7.79 7.60 2.46
N GLU A 135 -7.70 8.56 1.54
CA GLU A 135 -8.12 8.32 0.14
C GLU A 135 -7.14 7.34 -0.53
N GLY A 136 -7.68 6.28 -1.14
CA GLY A 136 -6.87 5.17 -1.65
C GLY A 136 -5.99 5.54 -2.85
N ASP A 137 -6.40 6.53 -3.64
CA ASP A 137 -5.61 7.06 -4.77
C ASP A 137 -4.39 7.89 -4.34
N LYS A 138 -4.30 8.24 -3.05
CA LYS A 138 -3.14 8.92 -2.45
C LYS A 138 -2.10 7.94 -1.91
N ILE A 139 -2.41 6.64 -1.89
CA ILE A 139 -1.47 5.64 -1.43
C ILE A 139 -0.33 5.52 -2.45
N PRO A 140 0.93 5.60 -2.00
CA PRO A 140 2.05 5.40 -2.90
C PRO A 140 2.22 3.95 -3.35
N ASP A 141 2.40 3.73 -4.65
CA ASP A 141 2.64 2.41 -5.26
C ASP A 141 3.92 1.70 -4.76
N TRP A 142 4.87 2.44 -4.17
CA TRP A 142 6.11 1.87 -3.62
C TRP A 142 5.93 1.29 -2.22
N TRP A 143 4.81 1.59 -1.54
CA TRP A 143 4.60 1.11 -0.19
C TRP A 143 4.55 -0.42 -0.17
N THR A 144 5.12 -0.99 0.89
CA THR A 144 4.95 -2.40 1.21
C THR A 144 4.78 -2.48 2.71
N ASP A 145 3.80 -3.28 3.13
CA ASP A 145 3.50 -3.58 4.53
C ASP A 145 4.79 -4.03 5.26
N GLY A 146 4.96 -3.58 6.50
CA GLY A 146 6.22 -3.73 7.22
C GLY A 146 6.00 -4.02 8.71
N GLN A 147 6.84 -4.91 9.25
CA GLN A 147 6.77 -5.34 10.65
C GLN A 147 8.14 -5.21 11.33
N LEU A 148 8.13 -4.72 12.57
CA LEU A 148 9.30 -4.62 13.46
C LEU A 148 9.39 -5.79 14.46
N GLY A 149 8.27 -6.43 14.75
CA GLY A 149 8.17 -7.54 15.67
C GLY A 149 6.79 -8.23 15.61
N GLU A 150 6.52 -9.09 16.57
CA GLU A 150 5.16 -9.65 16.73
C GLU A 150 4.20 -8.51 17.15
N HIS A 151 3.26 -8.17 16.26
CA HIS A 151 2.24 -7.12 16.49
C HIS A 151 2.77 -5.68 16.58
N GLU A 152 3.89 -5.39 15.90
CA GLU A 152 4.38 -4.02 15.69
C GLU A 152 4.69 -3.79 14.21
N GLY A 153 4.06 -2.79 13.60
CA GLY A 153 4.23 -2.53 12.18
C GLY A 153 3.20 -1.56 11.61
N VAL A 154 3.28 -1.36 10.30
CA VAL A 154 2.29 -0.58 9.54
C VAL A 154 1.85 -1.40 8.34
N ASP A 155 0.54 -1.59 8.24
CA ASP A 155 -0.11 -2.21 7.10
C ASP A 155 -1.00 -1.18 6.38
N LEU A 156 -1.05 -1.25 5.05
CA LEU A 156 -2.06 -0.55 4.27
C LEU A 156 -3.22 -1.50 3.94
N LEU A 157 -4.38 -1.16 4.47
CA LEU A 157 -5.60 -1.91 4.23
C LEU A 157 -6.31 -1.38 2.98
N GLN A 158 -5.98 -1.99 1.83
CA GLN A 158 -6.67 -1.82 0.54
C GLN A 158 -7.32 -3.13 0.12
N ASN A 159 -8.56 -3.08 -0.35
CA ASN A 159 -9.43 -4.23 -0.56
C ASN A 159 -9.46 -5.21 0.62
N LYS A 160 -9.39 -4.67 1.85
CA LYS A 160 -9.33 -5.42 3.11
C LYS A 160 -10.44 -4.96 4.06
N PHE A 161 -10.88 -5.84 4.94
CA PHE A 161 -11.78 -5.51 6.03
C PHE A 161 -10.98 -4.87 7.18
N CYS A 162 -11.42 -3.70 7.65
CA CYS A 162 -10.86 -2.99 8.80
C CYS A 162 -11.91 -2.96 9.92
N ILE A 163 -11.51 -3.32 11.13
CA ILE A 163 -12.38 -3.15 12.30
C ILE A 163 -12.57 -1.65 12.55
N VAL A 164 -13.80 -1.23 12.88
CA VAL A 164 -14.11 0.15 13.27
C VAL A 164 -14.52 0.16 14.72
N THR A 165 -13.79 0.90 15.55
CA THR A 165 -14.06 1.00 16.99
C THR A 165 -14.94 2.20 17.31
N GLY A 166 -14.85 3.28 16.53
CA GLY A 166 -15.47 4.57 16.87
C GLY A 166 -14.75 5.31 18.01
N ASP A 167 -13.71 4.72 18.61
CA ASP A 167 -12.92 5.28 19.70
C ASP A 167 -11.91 6.30 19.15
N LYS A 168 -12.46 7.42 18.71
CA LYS A 168 -11.73 8.51 18.07
C LYS A 168 -10.68 9.07 19.03
N VAL A 169 -9.46 9.29 18.52
CA VAL A 169 -8.40 9.97 19.27
C VAL A 169 -8.81 11.41 19.59
N ASP A 170 -8.60 11.81 20.85
CA ASP A 170 -8.91 13.16 21.33
C ASP A 170 -8.16 14.23 20.54
N GLY A 171 -8.89 15.23 20.05
CA GLY A 171 -8.33 16.34 19.26
C GLY A 171 -8.54 16.17 17.76
N ASN A 172 -8.71 14.94 17.25
CA ASN A 172 -9.01 14.70 15.84
C ASN A 172 -10.49 14.97 15.50
N PRO A 173 -10.81 15.39 14.27
CA PRO A 173 -12.19 15.59 13.81
C PRO A 173 -12.89 14.27 13.51
N ASP A 174 -14.21 14.32 13.35
CA ASP A 174 -15.09 13.24 12.87
C ASP A 174 -15.21 13.21 11.33
N SER A 175 -14.18 13.69 10.63
CA SER A 175 -14.13 13.77 9.17
C SER A 175 -12.83 13.23 8.62
N ILE A 176 -12.88 12.64 7.41
CA ILE A 176 -11.68 12.26 6.66
C ILE A 176 -11.30 13.46 5.78
N ASP A 177 -10.09 13.98 5.96
CA ASP A 177 -9.55 15.09 5.17
C ASP A 177 -8.67 14.58 4.01
N ASP A 178 -8.46 15.43 3.00
CA ASP A 178 -7.59 15.12 1.84
C ASP A 178 -6.11 15.28 2.23
N VAL A 179 -5.56 14.25 2.88
CA VAL A 179 -4.17 14.20 3.34
C VAL A 179 -3.32 13.36 2.37
N ASN A 180 -2.15 13.85 1.99
CA ASN A 180 -1.13 13.04 1.32
C ASN A 180 -0.36 12.21 2.38
N PRO A 181 -0.52 10.87 2.44
CA PRO A 181 0.15 10.05 3.44
C PRO A 181 1.60 9.71 3.06
N ALA A 182 2.01 9.91 1.81
CA ALA A 182 3.31 9.45 1.30
C ALA A 182 4.52 9.95 2.11
N PRO A 183 4.58 11.21 2.60
CA PRO A 183 5.70 11.66 3.43
C PRO A 183 5.77 10.93 4.78
N TRP A 184 4.62 10.67 5.41
CA TRP A 184 4.59 9.95 6.68
C TRP A 184 4.97 8.48 6.48
N LEU A 185 4.40 7.84 5.45
CA LEU A 185 4.73 6.48 5.05
C LEU A 185 6.23 6.35 4.74
N PHE A 186 6.87 7.34 4.11
CA PHE A 186 8.30 7.26 3.82
C PHE A 186 9.13 7.12 5.11
N ASN A 187 8.81 7.93 6.13
CA ASN A 187 9.49 7.87 7.42
C ASN A 187 9.17 6.55 8.14
N ALA A 188 7.92 6.11 8.15
CA ALA A 188 7.53 4.84 8.77
C ALA A 188 8.27 3.66 8.12
N TYR A 189 8.39 3.66 6.79
CA TYR A 189 9.14 2.66 6.05
C TYR A 189 10.62 2.64 6.47
N GLN A 190 11.24 3.81 6.62
CA GLN A 190 12.63 3.91 7.07
C GLN A 190 12.82 3.34 8.48
N GLU A 191 11.93 3.68 9.41
CA GLU A 191 12.00 3.18 10.79
C GLU A 191 11.79 1.66 10.85
N ILE A 192 10.87 1.12 10.03
CA ILE A 192 10.54 -0.30 10.01
C ILE A 192 11.61 -1.14 9.30
N HIS A 193 12.15 -0.66 8.18
CA HIS A 193 13.03 -1.43 7.31
C HIS A 193 14.52 -1.06 7.41
N ASP A 194 14.87 -0.03 8.19
CA ASP A 194 16.24 0.50 8.32
C ASP A 194 16.86 0.90 6.96
N ARG A 195 16.01 1.35 6.02
CA ARG A 195 16.41 1.82 4.69
C ARG A 195 15.33 2.70 4.06
N ALA A 196 15.73 3.60 3.16
CA ALA A 196 14.77 4.35 2.34
C ALA A 196 14.00 3.42 1.37
N PRO A 197 12.72 3.72 1.10
CA PRO A 197 12.00 3.07 0.00
C PRO A 197 12.64 3.47 -1.34
N SER A 198 12.72 2.54 -2.28
CA SER A 198 13.32 2.78 -3.60
C SER A 198 12.25 2.98 -4.67
N LEU A 199 12.31 4.08 -5.43
CA LEU A 199 11.49 4.30 -6.64
C LEU A 199 11.75 3.27 -7.74
N GLU A 200 12.93 2.63 -7.75
CA GLU A 200 13.22 1.54 -8.69
C GLU A 200 12.27 0.35 -8.50
N THR A 201 11.70 0.19 -7.29
CA THR A 201 10.62 -0.76 -7.04
C THR A 201 9.39 -0.41 -7.85
N VAL A 202 9.09 0.87 -8.14
CA VAL A 202 7.95 1.27 -8.99
C VAL A 202 8.32 1.26 -10.46
N ALA A 203 9.53 1.63 -10.87
CA ALA A 203 9.94 1.49 -12.27
C ALA A 203 10.13 0.01 -12.71
N GLN A 204 10.23 -0.91 -11.75
CA GLN A 204 10.26 -2.37 -11.98
C GLN A 204 8.98 -3.10 -11.54
N SER A 205 8.14 -2.55 -10.65
CA SER A 205 6.79 -3.06 -10.31
C SER A 205 5.70 -2.54 -11.25
N SER A 206 5.74 -1.28 -11.70
CA SER A 206 4.83 -0.78 -12.76
C SER A 206 5.22 -1.27 -14.16
N ARG A 207 6.42 -1.87 -14.32
CA ARG A 207 6.80 -2.64 -15.51
C ARG A 207 6.54 -4.15 -15.40
N ALA A 208 6.11 -4.62 -14.23
CA ALA A 208 5.76 -6.02 -13.94
C ALA A 208 4.24 -6.22 -13.74
N GLY A 209 3.53 -5.29 -13.12
CA GLY A 209 2.09 -5.40 -12.81
C GLY A 209 1.13 -5.25 -13.99
N GLY A 210 1.62 -4.93 -15.19
CA GLY A 210 0.83 -4.89 -16.42
C GLY A 210 1.10 -6.04 -17.40
N ARG A 211 1.91 -7.04 -17.02
CA ARG A 211 2.31 -8.14 -17.93
C ARG A 211 1.89 -9.53 -17.50
N GLU A 212 1.50 -9.72 -16.25
CA GLU A 212 1.18 -11.06 -15.72
C GLU A 212 -0.27 -11.50 -15.97
N GLU A 213 -1.17 -10.60 -16.39
CA GLU A 213 -2.54 -10.96 -16.76
C GLU A 213 -2.72 -11.48 -18.21
N TYR A 214 -1.64 -11.68 -18.97
CA TYR A 214 -1.72 -12.06 -20.41
C TYR A 214 -0.95 -13.32 -20.82
N LEU A 215 -0.23 -14.00 -19.92
CA LEU A 215 0.49 -15.23 -20.27
C LEU A 215 -0.34 -16.46 -19.89
N THR A 216 -0.67 -17.27 -20.88
CA THR A 216 -1.35 -18.55 -20.72
C THR A 216 -0.36 -19.69 -20.48
N ASP A 217 -0.84 -20.88 -20.11
CA ASP A 217 -0.03 -22.11 -20.06
C ASP A 217 0.83 -22.31 -21.33
N ASP A 218 0.27 -21.97 -22.50
CA ASP A 218 0.93 -22.10 -23.79
C ASP A 218 2.06 -21.07 -23.97
N ASP A 219 1.90 -19.85 -23.45
CA ASP A 219 2.94 -18.82 -23.48
C ASP A 219 4.11 -19.17 -22.55
N ILE A 220 3.82 -19.77 -21.38
CA ILE A 220 4.85 -20.27 -20.47
C ILE A 220 5.59 -21.47 -21.06
N GLU A 221 4.88 -22.38 -21.74
CA GLU A 221 5.50 -23.48 -22.46
C GLU A 221 6.40 -22.97 -23.61
N GLU A 222 5.94 -21.97 -24.35
CA GLU A 222 6.70 -21.32 -25.42
C GLU A 222 7.94 -20.62 -24.86
N ALA A 223 7.80 -19.82 -23.79
CA ALA A 223 8.91 -19.14 -23.14
C ALA A 223 9.98 -20.13 -22.64
N LEU A 224 9.58 -21.21 -21.98
CA LEU A 224 10.47 -22.31 -21.57
C LEU A 224 11.17 -22.95 -22.76
N SER A 225 10.55 -22.99 -23.95
CA SER A 225 11.16 -23.57 -25.15
C SER A 225 12.41 -22.82 -25.64
N HIS A 226 12.50 -21.52 -25.32
CA HIS A 226 13.63 -20.65 -25.62
C HIS A 226 14.72 -20.65 -24.53
N VAL A 227 14.51 -21.33 -23.41
CA VAL A 227 15.52 -21.48 -22.34
C VAL A 227 16.14 -22.87 -22.40
N ASP A 228 17.47 -22.95 -22.41
CA ASP A 228 18.21 -24.22 -22.38
C ASP A 228 17.92 -24.97 -21.06
N PRO A 229 17.44 -26.23 -21.07
CA PRO A 229 17.21 -27.00 -19.84
C PRO A 229 18.49 -27.45 -19.12
N ASP A 230 19.66 -27.41 -19.76
CA ASP A 230 20.94 -27.85 -19.17
C ASP A 230 21.69 -26.72 -18.41
N LEU A 231 20.95 -25.79 -17.82
CA LEU A 231 21.48 -24.71 -16.97
C LEU A 231 22.32 -25.23 -15.78
N PRO A 232 23.19 -24.39 -15.20
CA PRO A 232 23.69 -24.60 -13.85
C PRO A 232 22.53 -24.81 -12.87
N HIS A 233 22.72 -25.68 -11.87
CA HIS A 233 21.64 -26.10 -10.97
C HIS A 233 20.93 -24.92 -10.28
N GLU A 234 21.67 -23.91 -9.82
CA GLU A 234 21.10 -22.71 -9.19
C GLU A 234 20.18 -21.94 -10.15
N GLU A 235 20.58 -21.78 -11.40
CA GLU A 235 19.78 -21.10 -12.43
C GLU A 235 18.56 -21.93 -12.85
N TRP A 236 18.70 -23.26 -12.86
CA TRP A 236 17.59 -24.17 -13.09
C TRP A 236 16.56 -24.12 -11.96
N ILE A 237 16.99 -24.02 -10.70
CA ILE A 237 16.11 -23.84 -9.53
C ILE A 237 15.37 -22.50 -9.63
N LYS A 238 16.04 -21.41 -10.04
CA LYS A 238 15.39 -20.11 -10.26
C LYS A 238 14.30 -20.18 -11.34
N VAL A 239 14.52 -20.91 -12.44
CA VAL A 239 13.45 -21.13 -13.43
C VAL A 239 12.28 -21.91 -12.82
N GLY A 240 12.57 -22.85 -11.91
CA GLY A 240 11.55 -23.59 -11.16
C GLY A 240 10.71 -22.68 -10.27
N PHE A 241 11.33 -21.79 -9.50
CA PHE A 241 10.61 -20.79 -8.70
C PHE A 241 9.82 -19.80 -9.57
N ALA A 242 10.36 -19.39 -10.72
CA ALA A 242 9.65 -18.51 -11.64
C ALA A 242 8.39 -19.15 -12.23
N VAL A 243 8.41 -20.46 -12.53
CA VAL A 243 7.22 -21.18 -12.99
C VAL A 243 6.25 -21.45 -11.83
N HIS A 244 6.75 -21.66 -10.62
CA HIS A 244 5.92 -21.77 -9.41
C HIS A 244 5.21 -20.46 -9.08
N ASP A 245 5.86 -19.31 -9.30
CA ASP A 245 5.27 -17.99 -9.15
C ASP A 245 4.11 -17.76 -10.14
N PHE A 246 4.20 -18.32 -11.35
CA PHE A 246 3.10 -18.34 -12.32
C PHE A 246 1.94 -19.27 -11.93
N ASP A 247 2.26 -20.51 -11.55
CA ASP A 247 1.27 -21.50 -11.07
C ASP A 247 1.93 -22.41 -10.02
N ASP A 248 1.57 -22.17 -8.76
CA ASP A 248 1.93 -23.01 -7.61
C ASP A 248 1.16 -24.35 -7.61
N GLY A 249 0.23 -24.51 -8.54
CA GLY A 249 -0.57 -25.70 -8.77
C GLY A 249 0.08 -26.77 -9.64
N SER A 250 -0.74 -27.75 -10.04
CA SER A 250 -0.28 -28.91 -10.83
C SER A 250 0.12 -28.59 -12.27
N THR A 251 -0.22 -27.40 -12.77
CA THR A 251 0.02 -26.98 -14.15
C THR A 251 1.45 -26.45 -14.32
N GLY A 252 1.90 -25.53 -13.47
CA GLY A 252 3.28 -25.05 -13.40
C GLY A 252 4.24 -26.21 -13.16
N LYS A 253 3.90 -27.10 -12.22
CA LYS A 253 4.71 -28.31 -11.94
C LYS A 253 4.87 -29.19 -13.19
N ARG A 254 3.79 -29.35 -13.96
CA ARG A 254 3.77 -30.15 -15.20
C ARG A 254 4.62 -29.49 -16.29
N LEU A 255 4.49 -28.17 -16.50
CA LEU A 255 5.23 -27.40 -17.50
C LEU A 255 6.74 -27.43 -17.21
N PHE A 256 7.13 -27.11 -15.98
CA PHE A 256 8.53 -27.12 -15.57
C PHE A 256 9.14 -28.52 -15.71
N LYS A 257 8.46 -29.57 -15.21
CA LYS A 257 8.92 -30.97 -15.35
C LYS A 257 9.05 -31.41 -16.80
N LYS A 258 8.12 -31.01 -17.67
CA LYS A 258 8.15 -31.31 -19.12
C LYS A 258 9.36 -30.65 -19.78
N TRP A 259 9.64 -29.39 -19.45
CA TRP A 259 10.81 -28.67 -19.93
C TRP A 259 12.13 -29.28 -19.41
N SER A 260 12.25 -29.53 -18.10
CA SER A 260 13.48 -30.06 -17.51
C SER A 260 13.89 -31.41 -18.09
N LYS A 261 12.93 -32.27 -18.43
CA LYS A 261 13.18 -33.59 -19.05
C LYS A 261 13.85 -33.54 -20.42
N ARG A 262 13.90 -32.38 -21.07
CA ARG A 262 14.60 -32.19 -22.34
C ARG A 262 16.12 -32.06 -22.15
N GLY A 263 16.59 -31.71 -20.96
CA GLY A 263 18.00 -31.56 -20.64
C GLY A 263 18.71 -32.89 -20.46
N ALA A 264 19.97 -32.97 -20.91
CA ALA A 264 20.82 -34.14 -20.71
C ALA A 264 21.17 -34.38 -19.23
N LYS A 265 20.99 -33.37 -18.37
CA LYS A 265 21.28 -33.42 -16.92
C LYS A 265 20.09 -33.85 -16.05
N TYR A 266 18.92 -34.16 -16.63
CA TYR A 266 17.75 -34.59 -15.84
C TYR A 266 17.98 -35.97 -15.22
N ASP A 267 17.95 -36.03 -13.88
CA ASP A 267 18.13 -37.25 -13.09
C ASP A 267 17.14 -37.32 -11.91
N ASP A 268 17.26 -38.37 -11.09
CA ASP A 268 16.41 -38.54 -9.90
C ASP A 268 16.57 -37.40 -8.86
N LYS A 269 17.69 -36.64 -8.88
CA LYS A 269 17.87 -35.48 -8.00
C LYS A 269 17.05 -34.30 -8.52
N ALA A 270 17.04 -34.05 -9.83
CA ALA A 270 16.20 -33.04 -10.45
C ALA A 270 14.71 -33.30 -10.15
N GLU A 271 14.26 -34.56 -10.20
CA GLU A 271 12.88 -34.91 -9.85
C GLU A 271 12.53 -34.58 -8.39
N ARG A 272 13.43 -34.88 -7.44
CA ARG A 272 13.24 -34.50 -6.03
C ARG A 272 13.25 -32.98 -5.81
N SER A 273 14.09 -32.25 -6.55
CA SER A 273 14.10 -30.79 -6.48
C SER A 273 12.80 -30.16 -6.99
N ILE A 274 12.20 -30.71 -8.07
CA ILE A 274 10.87 -30.29 -8.55
C ILE A 274 9.80 -30.53 -7.48
N ASP A 275 9.82 -31.71 -6.84
CA ASP A 275 8.85 -32.02 -5.80
C ASP A 275 8.97 -31.08 -4.60
N TRP A 276 10.21 -30.76 -4.19
CA TRP A 276 10.48 -29.80 -3.12
C TRP A 276 9.98 -28.39 -3.44
N ILE A 277 10.26 -27.87 -4.64
CA ILE A 277 9.78 -26.54 -5.08
C ILE A 277 8.25 -26.46 -4.93
N TRP A 278 7.51 -27.51 -5.29
CA TRP A 278 6.04 -27.51 -5.25
C TRP A 278 5.40 -27.97 -3.94
N SER A 279 6.19 -28.28 -2.90
CA SER A 279 5.65 -28.74 -1.61
C SER A 279 6.04 -27.89 -0.42
N ASP A 280 7.16 -27.15 -0.51
CA ASP A 280 7.82 -26.55 0.66
C ASP A 280 8.32 -25.12 0.39
N ALA A 281 8.20 -24.62 -0.85
CA ALA A 281 8.55 -23.24 -1.19
C ALA A 281 7.47 -22.26 -0.73
N SER A 282 7.29 -22.09 0.57
CA SER A 282 6.31 -21.13 1.12
C SER A 282 6.70 -19.67 0.93
N GLU A 283 7.92 -19.39 0.46
CA GLU A 283 8.35 -18.06 -0.01
C GLU A 283 9.34 -18.29 -1.16
N GLY A 284 8.91 -18.09 -2.40
CA GLY A 284 9.83 -18.08 -3.55
C GLY A 284 10.95 -17.09 -3.24
N ALA A 285 12.21 -17.54 -3.27
CA ALA A 285 13.40 -16.83 -2.76
C ALA A 285 13.72 -15.49 -3.48
N GLY A 286 12.77 -14.57 -3.55
CA GLY A 286 12.80 -13.34 -4.35
C GLY A 286 12.71 -13.58 -5.87
N VAL A 287 12.24 -14.74 -6.32
CA VAL A 287 12.23 -15.12 -7.75
C VAL A 287 10.81 -15.15 -8.28
N THR A 288 10.50 -14.23 -9.21
CA THR A 288 9.19 -14.12 -9.89
C THR A 288 9.22 -14.71 -11.30
N LEU A 289 8.06 -14.84 -11.94
CA LEU A 289 7.87 -15.23 -13.35
C LEU A 289 8.71 -14.38 -14.32
N GLY A 290 8.99 -13.12 -13.94
CA GLY A 290 9.91 -12.24 -14.66
C GLY A 290 11.28 -12.85 -14.95
N THR A 291 11.77 -13.76 -14.10
CA THR A 291 13.03 -14.48 -14.30
C THR A 291 12.98 -15.41 -15.53
N LEU A 292 11.85 -16.10 -15.72
CA LEU A 292 11.64 -16.95 -16.90
C LEU A 292 11.50 -16.07 -18.16
N ILE A 293 10.72 -15.00 -18.09
CA ILE A 293 10.52 -14.06 -19.22
C ILE A 293 11.85 -13.46 -19.69
N HIS A 294 12.71 -13.05 -18.76
CA HIS A 294 14.03 -12.51 -19.07
C HIS A 294 14.90 -13.53 -19.82
N LYS A 295 15.02 -14.74 -19.28
CA LYS A 295 15.82 -15.81 -19.90
C LYS A 295 15.27 -16.24 -21.26
N ALA A 296 13.95 -16.27 -21.41
CA ALA A 296 13.30 -16.59 -22.68
C ALA A 296 13.60 -15.53 -23.75
N LYS A 297 13.60 -14.24 -23.38
CA LYS A 297 13.98 -13.13 -24.29
C LYS A 297 15.44 -13.19 -24.71
N GLU A 298 16.36 -13.56 -23.81
CA GLU A 298 17.76 -13.83 -24.17
C GLU A 298 17.87 -14.97 -25.20
N GLY A 299 16.97 -15.96 -25.11
CA GLY A 299 16.79 -17.03 -26.09
C GLY A 299 15.98 -16.65 -27.34
N GLY A 300 15.61 -15.37 -27.51
CA GLY A 300 14.91 -14.86 -28.68
C GLY A 300 13.37 -14.93 -28.64
N TRP A 301 12.77 -15.22 -27.49
CA TRP A 301 11.31 -15.22 -27.34
C TRP A 301 10.73 -13.80 -27.35
N THR A 302 9.55 -13.62 -27.96
CA THR A 302 8.83 -12.32 -27.98
C THR A 302 7.46 -12.49 -27.31
N PRO A 303 7.14 -11.74 -26.24
CA PRO A 303 5.86 -11.87 -25.55
C PRO A 303 4.69 -11.30 -26.38
N PRO A 304 3.48 -11.87 -26.26
CA PRO A 304 2.28 -11.31 -26.86
C PRO A 304 1.96 -9.90 -26.30
N GLY A 305 1.65 -8.92 -27.16
CA GLY A 305 1.21 -7.56 -26.77
C GLY A 305 2.17 -6.39 -27.05
N GLY A 306 3.35 -6.60 -27.62
CA GLY A 306 4.30 -5.53 -27.94
C GLY A 306 3.98 -4.75 -29.24
N GLY A 307 2.98 -3.89 -29.25
CA GLY A 307 2.59 -3.06 -30.40
C GLY A 307 2.70 -1.54 -30.15
N SER A 308 3.72 -0.93 -30.76
CA SER A 308 4.00 0.51 -31.01
C SER A 308 3.04 1.60 -30.49
N SER A 309 3.64 2.57 -29.80
CA SER A 309 3.11 3.88 -29.44
C SER A 309 2.57 4.66 -30.66
N VAL A 310 1.31 5.06 -30.60
CA VAL A 310 0.75 6.10 -31.48
C VAL A 310 0.67 7.40 -30.70
N VAL A 311 1.34 8.40 -31.24
CA VAL A 311 1.34 9.81 -30.82
C VAL A 311 -0.07 10.42 -30.89
N ASP A 312 -0.48 11.08 -29.82
CA ASP A 312 -1.60 12.03 -29.83
C ASP A 312 -1.06 13.46 -30.06
N PRO A 313 -1.42 14.16 -31.15
CA PRO A 313 -0.93 15.49 -31.43
C PRO A 313 -1.85 16.53 -30.77
N GLY A 314 -1.59 16.88 -29.51
CA GLY A 314 -2.50 17.83 -28.84
C GLY A 314 -2.20 18.25 -27.42
N GLY A 315 -0.94 18.35 -26.99
CA GLY A 315 -0.60 18.97 -25.71
C GLY A 315 0.89 19.28 -25.68
N GLN A 316 1.25 20.53 -25.41
CA GLN A 316 2.65 20.90 -25.18
C GLN A 316 3.12 20.18 -23.91
N ALA A 317 3.85 19.09 -24.10
CA ALA A 317 4.48 18.35 -23.00
C ALA A 317 5.71 19.15 -22.52
N ARG A 318 5.72 19.49 -21.23
CA ARG A 318 6.95 19.78 -20.49
C ARG A 318 7.89 18.60 -20.67
N GLN A 319 9.14 18.84 -21.05
CA GLN A 319 10.07 17.75 -21.37
C GLN A 319 10.77 17.16 -20.14
N THR A 320 10.83 17.91 -19.03
CA THR A 320 11.44 17.48 -17.76
C THR A 320 10.35 17.30 -16.70
N PRO A 321 10.20 16.10 -16.08
CA PRO A 321 9.33 15.88 -14.93
C PRO A 321 9.70 16.76 -13.72
N PHE A 322 8.75 17.06 -12.84
CA PHE A 322 8.98 17.98 -11.71
C PHE A 322 9.98 17.39 -10.70
N GLU A 323 9.89 16.09 -10.46
CA GLU A 323 10.79 15.33 -9.59
C GLU A 323 12.26 15.44 -10.02
N GLU A 324 12.53 15.59 -11.32
CA GLU A 324 13.88 15.81 -11.86
C GLU A 324 14.32 17.28 -11.80
N ALA A 325 13.36 18.20 -11.61
CA ALA A 325 13.62 19.64 -11.51
C ALA A 325 13.97 20.08 -10.07
N ILE A 326 13.77 19.24 -9.06
CA ILE A 326 14.09 19.54 -7.66
C ILE A 326 15.60 19.66 -7.49
N ASP A 327 16.04 20.83 -7.04
CA ASP A 327 17.45 21.12 -6.77
C ASP A 327 17.70 21.04 -5.26
N SER A 328 18.68 20.24 -4.85
CA SER A 328 19.05 20.06 -3.45
C SER A 328 19.51 21.34 -2.76
N THR A 329 19.87 22.38 -3.51
CA THR A 329 20.25 23.70 -2.97
C THR A 329 19.06 24.60 -2.66
N TRP A 330 17.83 24.20 -2.98
CA TRP A 330 16.63 24.99 -2.68
C TRP A 330 16.24 24.96 -1.21
N PHE A 331 16.66 23.93 -0.47
CA PHE A 331 16.30 23.74 0.92
C PHE A 331 17.36 24.32 1.85
N ASP A 332 16.95 25.28 2.69
CA ASP A 332 17.75 25.87 3.76
C ASP A 332 17.16 25.45 5.11
N ASP A 333 17.51 24.24 5.55
CA ASP A 333 16.98 23.63 6.78
C ASP A 333 17.25 24.47 8.03
N GLY A 334 18.45 25.03 8.16
CA GLY A 334 18.79 25.91 9.28
C GLY A 334 17.98 27.21 9.32
N GLY A 335 17.43 27.64 8.18
CA GLY A 335 16.54 28.79 8.07
C GLY A 335 15.05 28.46 7.94
N GLN A 336 14.70 27.18 7.76
CA GLN A 336 13.36 26.70 7.36
C GLN A 336 12.81 27.48 6.15
N VAL A 337 13.62 27.58 5.08
CA VAL A 337 13.21 28.27 3.84
C VAL A 337 13.42 27.38 2.63
N VAL A 338 12.39 27.28 1.78
CA VAL A 338 12.51 26.76 0.40
C VAL A 338 12.68 27.94 -0.55
N LYS A 339 13.82 28.03 -1.23
CA LYS A 339 14.17 29.08 -2.18
C LYS A 339 14.21 28.52 -3.59
N VAL A 340 13.06 28.50 -4.25
CA VAL A 340 12.92 27.96 -5.61
C VAL A 340 13.48 28.94 -6.63
N GLN A 341 14.03 28.45 -7.74
CA GLN A 341 14.46 29.27 -8.87
C GLN A 341 13.79 28.76 -10.15
N PRO A 342 13.45 29.64 -11.11
CA PRO A 342 12.86 29.19 -12.36
C PRO A 342 13.81 28.23 -13.08
N THR A 343 13.25 27.18 -13.66
CA THR A 343 13.97 26.17 -14.43
C THR A 343 13.67 26.35 -15.92
N GLU A 344 14.17 25.46 -16.77
CA GLU A 344 13.85 25.48 -18.21
C GLU A 344 12.34 25.26 -18.46
N GLU A 345 11.68 24.48 -17.61
CA GLU A 345 10.30 24.00 -17.82
C GLU A 345 9.28 24.58 -16.81
N TYR A 346 9.74 25.18 -15.71
CA TYR A 346 8.90 25.68 -14.61
C TYR A 346 9.23 27.13 -14.26
N ASP A 347 8.20 27.97 -14.16
CA ASP A 347 8.35 29.31 -13.61
C ASP A 347 8.38 29.30 -12.07
N ALA A 348 8.94 30.35 -11.47
CA ALA A 348 9.13 30.41 -10.03
C ALA A 348 7.81 30.45 -9.25
N ALA A 349 6.74 31.05 -9.80
CA ALA A 349 5.46 31.17 -9.10
C ALA A 349 4.76 29.81 -9.01
N GLU A 350 4.82 29.02 -10.09
CA GLU A 350 4.34 27.65 -10.08
C GLU A 350 5.10 26.79 -9.07
N LEU A 351 6.42 26.93 -9.01
CA LEU A 351 7.24 26.21 -8.03
C LEU A 351 6.86 26.61 -6.59
N VAL A 352 6.65 27.91 -6.32
CA VAL A 352 6.20 28.39 -5.00
C VAL A 352 4.85 27.77 -4.63
N GLU A 353 3.84 27.84 -5.49
CA GLU A 353 2.51 27.29 -5.21
C GLU A 353 2.56 25.78 -4.90
N ARG A 354 3.45 25.06 -5.60
CA ARG A 354 3.65 23.61 -5.41
C ARG A 354 4.18 23.28 -4.03
N PHE A 355 5.22 24.00 -3.59
CA PHE A 355 5.80 23.80 -2.25
C PHE A 355 4.94 24.41 -1.13
N GLU A 356 4.09 25.39 -1.41
CA GLU A 356 3.12 25.88 -0.42
C GLU A 356 2.02 24.86 -0.09
N ASN A 357 1.77 23.89 -0.98
CA ASN A 357 0.73 22.86 -0.82
C ASN A 357 1.33 21.46 -0.98
N PRO A 358 2.16 20.98 -0.04
CA PRO A 358 2.86 19.70 -0.16
C PRO A 358 1.92 18.49 -0.28
N ASP A 359 0.67 18.60 0.17
CA ASP A 359 -0.35 17.54 0.02
C ASP A 359 -0.82 17.35 -1.43
N ARG A 360 -0.50 18.30 -2.31
CA ARG A 360 -0.73 18.17 -3.76
C ARG A 360 0.45 17.53 -4.49
N LEU A 361 1.57 17.29 -3.81
CA LEU A 361 2.69 16.57 -4.42
C LEU A 361 2.27 15.14 -4.69
N THR A 362 2.58 14.67 -5.90
CA THR A 362 2.46 13.25 -6.23
C THR A 362 3.49 12.46 -5.45
N THR A 363 3.29 11.14 -5.39
CA THR A 363 4.21 10.21 -4.77
C THR A 363 5.67 10.34 -5.23
N ALA A 364 5.90 10.48 -6.54
CA ALA A 364 7.24 10.59 -7.10
C ALA A 364 7.94 11.88 -6.65
N GLU A 365 7.20 12.98 -6.62
CA GLU A 365 7.68 14.29 -6.17
C GLU A 365 7.98 14.27 -4.66
N THR A 366 7.12 13.64 -3.86
CA THR A 366 7.37 13.45 -2.42
C THR A 366 8.67 12.70 -2.16
N ILE A 367 8.95 11.62 -2.89
CA ILE A 367 10.23 10.90 -2.72
C ILE A 367 11.41 11.77 -3.13
N ALA A 368 11.34 12.42 -4.29
CA ALA A 368 12.43 13.28 -4.74
C ALA A 368 12.72 14.43 -3.76
N VAL A 369 11.70 14.99 -3.09
CA VAL A 369 11.90 15.94 -2.00
C VAL A 369 12.53 15.27 -0.77
N ASN A 370 12.07 14.08 -0.35
CA ASN A 370 12.67 13.37 0.78
C ASN A 370 14.15 12.98 0.57
N GLU A 371 14.57 12.74 -0.68
CA GLU A 371 15.94 12.36 -1.01
C GLU A 371 16.94 13.53 -0.96
N VAL A 372 16.47 14.78 -0.97
CA VAL A 372 17.33 15.97 -0.87
C VAL A 372 17.48 16.44 0.57
N ALA A 373 18.68 16.93 0.90
CA ALA A 373 18.98 17.43 2.24
C ALA A 373 18.02 18.57 2.65
N GLY A 374 17.35 18.42 3.79
CA GLY A 374 16.36 19.38 4.30
C GLY A 374 14.94 19.22 3.74
N GLY A 375 14.75 18.39 2.71
CA GLY A 375 13.43 18.13 2.15
C GLY A 375 12.54 17.26 3.07
N ASP A 376 13.13 16.32 3.80
CA ASP A 376 12.41 15.53 4.81
C ASP A 376 11.86 16.39 5.96
N SER A 377 12.69 17.32 6.44
CA SER A 377 12.35 18.32 7.48
C SER A 377 11.24 19.25 7.00
N PHE A 378 11.29 19.68 5.74
CA PHE A 378 10.22 20.43 5.09
C PHE A 378 8.91 19.64 5.02
N LEU A 379 8.94 18.39 4.56
CA LEU A 379 7.72 17.58 4.44
C LEU A 379 7.10 17.20 5.79
N LYS A 380 7.88 17.14 6.87
CA LYS A 380 7.35 16.88 8.23
C LYS A 380 6.52 18.04 8.75
N ASN A 381 7.01 19.27 8.61
CA ASN A 381 6.39 20.46 9.20
C ASN A 381 6.33 21.62 8.21
N ALA A 382 5.69 21.43 7.05
CA ALA A 382 5.72 22.42 5.97
C ALA A 382 5.18 23.79 6.38
N SER A 383 4.25 23.85 7.35
CA SER A 383 3.71 25.09 7.92
C SER A 383 4.76 25.97 8.60
N ASP A 384 5.86 25.38 9.08
CA ASP A 384 6.97 26.10 9.71
C ASP A 384 7.95 26.67 8.68
N TRP A 385 7.81 26.27 7.42
CA TRP A 385 8.72 26.65 6.36
C TRP A 385 8.17 27.82 5.54
N THR A 386 9.07 28.74 5.18
CA THR A 386 8.75 29.81 4.23
C THR A 386 9.15 29.39 2.82
N VAL A 387 8.19 29.37 1.90
CA VAL A 387 8.45 29.12 0.47
C VAL A 387 8.51 30.44 -0.28
N ARG A 388 9.54 30.64 -1.10
CA ARG A 388 9.68 31.87 -1.92
C ARG A 388 10.60 31.66 -3.11
N GLU A 389 10.45 32.53 -4.11
CA GLU A 389 11.44 32.67 -5.17
C GLU A 389 12.80 33.10 -4.59
N ARG A 390 13.86 32.46 -5.06
CA ARG A 390 15.23 32.81 -4.73
C ARG A 390 15.51 34.22 -5.26
N ASP A 391 15.91 35.12 -4.37
CA ASP A 391 16.35 36.45 -4.76
C ASP A 391 17.43 36.32 -5.84
N ARG A 392 17.24 36.97 -7.00
CA ARG A 392 18.27 37.02 -8.04
C ARG A 392 19.52 37.60 -7.41
N ASP A 393 20.60 36.82 -7.40
CA ASP A 393 21.90 37.34 -7.00
C ASP A 393 22.24 38.48 -7.97
N PRO A 394 22.33 39.74 -7.51
CA PRO A 394 22.62 40.86 -8.38
C PRO A 394 24.06 40.81 -8.93
N TYR A 395 24.86 39.80 -8.54
CA TYR A 395 26.23 39.58 -8.95
C TYR A 395 26.47 38.26 -9.72
N ALA A 396 25.42 37.49 -10.05
CA ALA A 396 25.52 36.28 -10.89
C ALA A 396 25.58 36.60 -12.39
#